data_AF-A0A7V8BNW3-F1
#
_entry.id   AF-A0A7V8BNW3-F1
#
_cell.length_a   1.000
_cell.length_b   1.000
_cell.length_c   1.000
_cell.angle_alpha   90.00
_cell.angle_beta   90.00
_cell.angle_gamma   90.00
#
_symmetry.space_group_name_H-M   'P 1'
#
loop_
_entity.id
_entity.type
_entity.pdbx_description
1 polymer ?
#
loop_
_entity_poly.entity_id
_entity_poly.type
_entity_poly.pdbx_seq_one_letter_code
_entity_poly.pdbx_strand_id
1 'polypeptide(L)'
;MDATRAVLEAARAAGIPFVSLERTWFGDGLQLLPGENCLGLQNVDQLVREWRNRPLTQSQALRAAGHIASRFLRRNGKEWRAYNIAARQADWPRPAAPRRVLLVPGSRNEVWGHPDWISKWPHHTVAFDALIDQLGLDAREVVLRCHPNWGERIGTQDGHRSEQHFTEWARQRGIHCIASTDPASTLGLIEQCDAVVVCGGSAALEAGVLGKQVIAVAPSNYQQAGFQSDADTPAAMRDVTLHCELDRQTQARRAAEIARLTLRFAYTMIYRVPQFVDQVRCITTTRYEYREGADPARLTELLRSAVLTADDSGWSDDASGEDAVLERIAARDWNSLLDGATAPSVTALSPVKRRWLFRPIDRIREAMPRGDL
;
A
#
# COMPACT_ATOMS: atom_id res chain seq x y z
N MET A 1 -4.05 10.98 19.91
CA MET A 1 -2.71 10.90 19.28
C MET A 1 -1.61 11.57 20.11
N ASP A 2 -1.94 12.57 20.94
CA ASP A 2 -0.92 13.33 21.68
C ASP A 2 -0.13 12.53 22.73
N ALA A 3 -0.75 11.59 23.44
CA ALA A 3 -0.06 10.80 24.45
C ALA A 3 1.05 9.91 23.86
N THR A 4 0.77 9.19 22.77
CA THR A 4 1.79 8.35 22.08
C THR A 4 2.92 9.22 21.57
N ARG A 5 2.62 10.36 20.92
CA ARG A 5 3.64 11.30 20.47
C ARG A 5 4.49 11.83 21.63
N ALA A 6 3.86 12.25 22.73
CA ALA A 6 4.56 12.75 23.90
C ALA A 6 5.51 11.71 24.51
N VAL A 7 5.11 10.43 24.56
CA VAL A 7 5.97 9.32 25.02
C VAL A 7 7.18 9.15 24.12
N LEU A 8 7.00 9.20 22.79
CA LEU A 8 8.11 9.07 21.84
C LEU A 8 9.08 10.26 21.95
N GLU A 9 8.57 11.49 22.04
CA GLU A 9 9.45 12.67 22.22
C GLU A 9 10.17 12.65 23.57
N ALA A 10 9.51 12.20 24.64
CA ALA A 10 10.14 12.04 25.95
C ALA A 10 11.25 10.97 25.91
N ALA A 11 11.00 9.84 25.24
CA ALA A 11 12.02 8.79 25.06
C ALA A 11 13.24 9.32 24.29
N ARG A 12 13.02 10.07 23.20
CA ARG A 12 14.11 10.72 22.44
C ARG A 12 14.88 11.71 23.31
N ALA A 13 14.19 12.59 24.02
CA ALA A 13 14.82 13.59 24.89
C ALA A 13 15.63 12.94 26.03
N ALA A 14 15.17 11.80 26.54
CA ALA A 14 15.86 11.03 27.57
C ALA A 14 16.96 10.08 27.04
N GLY A 15 17.14 9.99 25.71
CA GLY A 15 18.08 9.04 25.09
C GLY A 15 17.69 7.57 25.33
N ILE A 16 16.42 7.28 25.58
CA ILE A 16 15.90 5.93 25.80
C ILE A 16 15.53 5.31 24.45
N PRO A 17 16.16 4.19 24.04
CA PRO A 17 15.77 3.50 22.82
C PRO A 17 14.34 2.97 22.92
N PHE A 18 13.61 3.04 21.81
CA PHE A 18 12.26 2.51 21.72
C PHE A 18 12.01 1.92 20.34
N VAL A 19 10.97 1.09 20.26
CA VAL A 19 10.46 0.51 19.02
C VAL A 19 8.96 0.76 19.03
N SER A 20 8.41 1.35 17.96
CA SER A 20 6.97 1.40 17.77
C SER A 20 6.47 0.08 17.18
N LEU A 21 5.26 -0.30 17.57
CA LEU A 21 4.59 -1.51 17.10
C LEU A 21 3.30 -1.11 16.41
N GLU A 22 3.09 -1.62 15.20
CA GLU A 22 1.84 -1.50 14.45
C GLU A 22 1.48 -2.81 13.75
N ARG A 23 0.21 -2.93 13.37
CA ARG A 23 -0.25 -3.97 12.46
C ARG A 23 0.43 -3.79 11.10
N THR A 24 0.84 -4.89 10.50
CA THR A 24 1.43 -4.90 9.17
C THR A 24 0.37 -4.65 8.11
N TRP A 25 0.78 -4.12 6.95
CA TRP A 25 -0.14 -3.84 5.85
C TRP A 25 -0.92 -5.09 5.42
N PHE A 26 -0.26 -6.25 5.33
CA PHE A 26 -0.82 -7.53 4.87
C PHE A 26 -1.21 -8.49 6.02
N GLY A 27 -1.21 -8.01 7.25
CA GLY A 27 -1.73 -8.69 8.44
C GLY A 27 -0.73 -9.60 9.16
N ASP A 28 0.07 -10.39 8.45
CA ASP A 28 1.05 -11.29 9.07
C ASP A 28 2.31 -10.55 9.53
N GLY A 29 2.95 -11.03 10.59
CA GLY A 29 4.11 -10.42 11.23
C GLY A 29 3.78 -9.26 12.17
N LEU A 30 4.82 -8.57 12.64
CA LEU A 30 4.74 -7.35 13.45
C LEU A 30 5.50 -6.23 12.74
N GLN A 31 4.89 -5.07 12.56
CA GLN A 31 5.61 -3.90 12.04
C GLN A 31 6.30 -3.22 13.22
N LEU A 32 7.62 -3.39 13.29
CA LEU A 32 8.47 -2.86 14.34
C LEU A 32 9.37 -1.77 13.76
N LEU A 33 9.14 -0.51 14.14
CA LEU A 33 9.97 0.60 13.66
C LEU A 33 10.82 1.17 14.80
N PRO A 34 12.13 0.87 14.84
CA PRO A 34 13.01 1.36 15.89
C PRO A 34 13.27 2.86 15.76
N GLY A 35 13.21 3.59 16.89
CA GLY A 35 13.48 5.04 16.93
C GLY A 35 12.43 5.91 16.23
N GLU A 36 11.37 5.32 15.67
CA GLU A 36 10.37 5.99 14.84
C GLU A 36 8.96 5.79 15.36
N ASN A 37 8.08 6.74 15.01
CA ASN A 37 6.64 6.55 15.11
C ASN A 37 6.20 5.40 14.19
N CYS A 38 5.06 4.75 14.46
CA CYS A 38 4.55 3.67 13.59
C CYS A 38 4.22 4.12 12.15
N LEU A 39 4.07 5.43 11.94
CA LEU A 39 3.90 6.08 10.64
C LEU A 39 5.22 6.58 10.04
N GLY A 40 6.35 6.38 10.71
CA GLY A 40 7.66 6.77 10.22
C GLY A 40 8.01 6.09 8.90
N LEU A 41 8.63 6.82 7.99
CA LEU A 41 9.05 6.32 6.69
C LEU A 41 10.55 6.05 6.60
N GLN A 42 11.38 6.48 7.54
CA GLN A 42 12.84 6.41 7.37
C GLN A 42 13.34 4.96 7.28
N ASN A 43 12.97 4.10 8.24
CA ASN A 43 13.33 2.67 8.21
C ASN A 43 12.72 1.94 7.01
N VAL A 44 11.48 2.27 6.65
CA VAL A 44 10.79 1.68 5.49
C VAL A 44 11.50 2.06 4.19
N ASP A 45 11.79 3.34 4.00
CA ASP A 45 12.48 3.88 2.83
C ASP A 45 13.87 3.28 2.67
N GLN A 46 14.62 3.15 3.76
CA GLN A 46 15.93 2.53 3.76
C GLN A 46 15.85 1.08 3.25
N LEU A 47 14.92 0.29 3.80
CA LEU A 47 14.79 -1.12 3.42
C LEU A 47 14.27 -1.26 1.98
N VAL A 48 13.26 -0.49 1.59
CA VAL A 48 12.77 -0.48 0.20
C VAL A 48 13.89 -0.12 -0.77
N ARG A 49 14.70 0.90 -0.47
CA ARG A 49 15.83 1.30 -1.31
C ARG A 49 16.90 0.21 -1.42
N GLU A 50 17.22 -0.45 -0.32
CA GLU A 50 18.20 -1.54 -0.30
C GLU A 50 17.75 -2.72 -1.19
N TRP A 51 16.47 -3.07 -1.12
CA TRP A 51 15.96 -4.32 -1.69
C TRP A 51 15.33 -4.18 -3.08
N ARG A 52 14.99 -2.98 -3.56
CA ARG A 52 14.35 -2.78 -4.88
C ARG A 52 15.16 -3.35 -6.06
N ASN A 53 16.49 -3.38 -5.93
CA ASN A 53 17.39 -3.85 -6.98
C ASN A 53 17.83 -5.32 -6.82
N ARG A 54 17.40 -6.01 -5.75
CA ARG A 54 17.73 -7.41 -5.50
C ARG A 54 16.61 -8.32 -6.03
N PRO A 55 16.87 -9.17 -7.02
CA PRO A 55 15.85 -10.09 -7.54
C PRO A 55 15.30 -11.03 -6.46
N LEU A 56 14.00 -11.28 -6.52
CA LEU A 56 13.35 -12.29 -5.69
C LEU A 56 13.67 -13.70 -6.20
N THR A 57 13.80 -14.66 -5.29
CA THR A 57 13.70 -16.06 -5.68
C THR A 57 12.29 -16.37 -6.18
N GLN A 58 12.12 -17.45 -6.94
CA GLN A 58 10.80 -17.86 -7.43
C GLN A 58 9.77 -18.04 -6.29
N SER A 59 10.19 -18.62 -5.16
CA SER A 59 9.34 -18.79 -3.97
C SER A 59 8.91 -17.44 -3.38
N GLN A 60 9.85 -16.49 -3.25
CA GLN A 60 9.56 -15.15 -2.77
C GLN A 60 8.59 -14.41 -3.71
N ALA A 61 8.83 -14.48 -5.02
CA ALA A 61 7.96 -13.90 -6.04
C ALA A 61 6.54 -14.49 -5.98
N LEU A 62 6.40 -15.82 -5.86
CA LEU A 62 5.11 -16.49 -5.72
C LEU A 62 4.37 -16.08 -4.43
N ARG A 63 5.07 -15.98 -3.30
CA ARG A 63 4.48 -15.53 -2.03
C ARG A 63 3.93 -14.11 -2.15
N ALA A 64 4.70 -13.17 -2.69
CA ALA A 64 4.23 -11.80 -2.90
C ALA A 64 3.04 -11.75 -3.88
N ALA A 65 3.14 -12.48 -5.01
CA ALA A 65 2.09 -12.55 -6.00
C ALA A 65 0.80 -13.17 -5.45
N GLY A 66 0.87 -14.14 -4.54
CA GLY A 66 -0.30 -14.70 -3.86
C GLY A 66 -1.06 -13.68 -3.03
N HIS A 67 -0.36 -12.82 -2.28
CA HIS A 67 -1.00 -11.71 -1.55
C HIS A 67 -1.66 -10.72 -2.50
N ILE A 68 -0.98 -10.37 -3.60
CA ILE A 68 -1.53 -9.48 -4.62
C ILE A 68 -2.78 -10.12 -5.26
N ALA A 69 -2.69 -11.37 -5.70
CA ALA A 69 -3.79 -12.12 -6.30
C ALA A 69 -5.01 -12.20 -5.37
N SER A 70 -4.79 -12.31 -4.04
CA SER A 70 -5.87 -12.27 -3.07
C SER A 70 -6.67 -10.96 -3.11
N ARG A 71 -6.05 -9.82 -3.42
CA ARG A 71 -6.73 -8.53 -3.59
C ARG A 71 -7.55 -8.50 -4.88
N PHE A 72 -6.99 -8.99 -5.99
CA PHE A 72 -7.70 -9.10 -7.28
C PHE A 72 -8.92 -10.03 -7.19
N LEU A 73 -8.81 -11.12 -6.42
CA LEU A 73 -9.88 -12.08 -6.17
C LEU A 73 -10.81 -11.67 -5.02
N ARG A 74 -10.54 -10.56 -4.32
CA ARG A 74 -11.26 -10.08 -3.12
C ARG A 74 -11.34 -11.14 -2.00
N ARG A 75 -10.27 -11.91 -1.85
CA ARG A 75 -10.06 -12.92 -0.80
C ARG A 75 -9.09 -12.44 0.29
N ASN A 76 -8.75 -11.16 0.30
CA ASN A 76 -7.86 -10.49 1.26
C ASN A 76 -8.54 -10.23 2.61
N GLY A 77 -8.97 -11.29 3.30
CA GLY A 77 -9.69 -11.20 4.58
C GLY A 77 -8.87 -10.72 5.80
N LYS A 78 -7.57 -10.46 5.63
CA LYS A 78 -6.65 -10.00 6.69
C LYS A 78 -6.50 -8.49 6.75
N GLU A 79 -6.98 -7.76 5.75
CA GLU A 79 -6.95 -6.31 5.77
C GLU A 79 -7.99 -5.74 6.74
N TRP A 80 -7.70 -4.54 7.27
CA TRP A 80 -8.55 -3.89 8.27
C TRP A 80 -10.01 -3.76 7.81
N ARG A 81 -10.22 -3.39 6.55
CA ARG A 81 -11.55 -3.22 5.95
C ARG A 81 -11.50 -3.48 4.45
N ALA A 82 -12.42 -4.31 3.96
CA ALA A 82 -12.70 -4.43 2.54
C ALA A 82 -13.77 -3.39 2.18
N TYR A 83 -13.40 -2.40 1.37
CA TYR A 83 -14.35 -1.40 0.87
C TYR A 83 -15.01 -1.87 -0.42
N ASN A 84 -16.24 -1.42 -0.64
CA ASN A 84 -16.98 -1.67 -1.88
C ASN A 84 -17.04 -3.17 -2.22
N ILE A 85 -17.47 -4.01 -1.26
CA ILE A 85 -17.54 -5.48 -1.40
C ILE A 85 -18.38 -5.88 -2.62
N ALA A 86 -19.44 -5.10 -2.91
CA ALA A 86 -20.32 -5.26 -4.05
C ALA A 86 -19.80 -4.61 -5.35
N ALA A 87 -18.51 -4.24 -5.41
CA ALA A 87 -17.94 -3.54 -6.56
C ALA A 87 -18.16 -4.32 -7.87
N ARG A 88 -18.50 -3.62 -8.93
CA ARG A 88 -18.77 -4.19 -10.26
C ARG A 88 -17.79 -3.63 -11.26
N GLN A 89 -17.47 -4.43 -12.27
CA GLN A 89 -16.77 -3.90 -13.43
C GLN A 89 -17.65 -2.82 -14.07
N ALA A 90 -17.02 -1.71 -14.44
CA ALA A 90 -17.68 -0.56 -15.03
C ALA A 90 -16.84 -0.11 -16.23
N ASP A 91 -17.51 0.31 -17.29
CA ASP A 91 -16.83 0.88 -18.45
C ASP A 91 -16.17 2.20 -18.09
N TRP A 92 -15.08 2.54 -18.77
CA TRP A 92 -14.47 3.84 -18.65
C TRP A 92 -15.50 4.94 -19.01
N PRO A 93 -15.77 5.92 -18.14
CA PRO A 93 -16.87 6.88 -18.33
C PRO A 93 -16.83 7.70 -19.63
N ARG A 94 -15.65 7.79 -20.26
CA ARG A 94 -15.40 8.52 -21.52
C ARG A 94 -14.68 7.63 -22.53
N PRO A 95 -15.36 6.69 -23.21
CA PRO A 95 -14.69 5.62 -23.96
C PRO A 95 -13.80 6.11 -25.12
N ALA A 96 -14.12 7.28 -25.70
CA ALA A 96 -13.38 7.91 -26.80
C ALA A 96 -12.22 8.84 -26.35
N ALA A 97 -11.84 8.83 -25.08
CA ALA A 97 -10.71 9.62 -24.59
C ALA A 97 -9.38 9.08 -25.17
N PRO A 98 -8.53 9.94 -25.78
CA PRO A 98 -7.27 9.49 -26.35
C PRO A 98 -6.26 9.04 -25.30
N ARG A 99 -6.32 9.63 -24.10
CA ARG A 99 -5.58 9.23 -22.90
C ARG A 99 -6.54 8.99 -21.75
N ARG A 100 -6.23 8.04 -20.88
CA ARG A 100 -7.06 7.67 -19.72
C ARG A 100 -6.26 7.79 -18.43
N VAL A 101 -6.43 8.90 -17.73
CA VAL A 101 -5.76 9.19 -16.46
C VAL A 101 -6.77 9.08 -15.31
N LEU A 102 -6.48 8.20 -14.35
CA LEU A 102 -7.32 7.98 -13.17
C LEU A 102 -6.71 8.69 -11.95
N LEU A 103 -7.41 9.68 -11.40
CA LEU A 103 -7.06 10.32 -10.14
C LEU A 103 -7.70 9.55 -8.97
N VAL A 104 -6.87 9.07 -8.05
CA VAL A 104 -7.29 8.38 -6.84
C VAL A 104 -6.79 9.16 -5.62
N PRO A 105 -7.54 10.17 -5.15
CA PRO A 105 -7.17 10.88 -3.94
C PRO A 105 -7.16 9.95 -2.72
N GLY A 106 -6.16 10.12 -1.87
CA GLY A 106 -6.02 9.38 -0.61
C GLY A 106 -6.76 10.05 0.55
N SER A 107 -7.12 9.26 1.56
CA SER A 107 -7.53 9.80 2.86
C SER A 107 -6.30 10.24 3.66
N ARG A 108 -6.34 11.43 4.27
CA ARG A 108 -5.23 11.95 5.11
C ARG A 108 -5.41 11.68 6.60
N ASN A 109 -6.55 11.14 7.02
CA ASN A 109 -6.92 11.04 8.43
C ASN A 109 -5.92 10.20 9.25
N GLU A 110 -5.28 9.22 8.62
CA GLU A 110 -4.35 8.29 9.28
C GLU A 110 -2.95 8.88 9.49
N VAL A 111 -2.56 9.89 8.71
CA VAL A 111 -1.19 10.43 8.67
C VAL A 111 -1.12 11.93 8.98
N TRP A 112 -2.25 12.54 9.32
CA TRP A 112 -2.34 13.98 9.52
C TRP A 112 -1.40 14.48 10.62
N GLY A 113 -0.52 15.41 10.27
CA GLY A 113 0.43 16.02 11.19
C GLY A 113 1.73 15.23 11.40
N HIS A 114 1.92 14.09 10.72
CA HIS A 114 3.20 13.39 10.75
C HIS A 114 4.21 14.03 9.77
N PRO A 115 5.45 14.36 10.20
CA PRO A 115 6.44 15.04 9.36
C PRO A 115 6.73 14.34 8.03
N ASP A 116 6.89 13.02 8.05
CA ASP A 116 7.22 12.23 6.87
C ASP A 116 6.12 12.22 5.79
N TRP A 117 4.90 12.59 6.14
CA TRP A 117 3.74 12.62 5.25
C TRP A 117 3.31 14.03 4.84
N ILE A 118 4.15 15.03 5.13
CA ILE A 118 3.90 16.41 4.72
C ILE A 118 4.10 16.50 3.20
N SER A 119 3.00 16.75 2.48
CA SER A 119 3.06 17.05 1.05
C SER A 119 3.83 18.35 0.81
N LYS A 120 4.66 18.37 -0.23
CA LYS A 120 5.33 19.59 -0.69
C LYS A 120 4.42 20.46 -1.55
N TRP A 121 3.21 19.98 -1.84
CA TRP A 121 2.13 20.75 -2.44
C TRP A 121 1.24 21.37 -1.36
N PRO A 122 0.70 22.58 -1.58
CA PRO A 122 -0.25 23.18 -0.65
C PRO A 122 -1.50 22.30 -0.44
N HIS A 123 -2.03 21.76 -1.55
CA HIS A 123 -3.17 20.84 -1.58
C HIS A 123 -3.00 19.82 -2.71
N HIS A 124 -3.58 18.62 -2.58
CA HIS A 124 -3.51 17.60 -3.64
C HIS A 124 -4.18 18.07 -4.94
N THR A 125 -5.24 18.87 -4.85
CA THR A 125 -5.92 19.47 -6.01
C THR A 125 -5.02 20.43 -6.79
N VAL A 126 -4.10 21.14 -6.12
CA VAL A 126 -3.09 21.98 -6.80
C VAL A 126 -2.07 21.11 -7.54
N ALA A 127 -1.69 19.97 -6.97
CA ALA A 127 -0.82 19.00 -7.66
C ALA A 127 -1.52 18.38 -8.88
N PHE A 128 -2.82 18.09 -8.78
CA PHE A 128 -3.62 17.60 -9.90
C PHE A 128 -3.73 18.64 -11.01
N ASP A 129 -3.97 19.90 -10.68
CA ASP A 129 -3.98 21.00 -11.66
C ASP A 129 -2.62 21.10 -12.38
N ALA A 130 -1.53 21.12 -11.62
CA ALA A 130 -0.19 21.19 -12.18
C ALA A 130 0.13 19.99 -13.10
N LEU A 131 -0.34 18.79 -12.76
CA LEU A 131 -0.20 17.60 -13.59
C LEU A 131 -1.01 17.70 -14.89
N ILE A 132 -2.27 18.12 -14.79
CA ILE A 132 -3.16 18.31 -15.94
C ILE A 132 -2.56 19.32 -16.92
N ASP A 133 -2.04 20.44 -16.40
CA ASP A 133 -1.39 21.47 -17.19
C ASP A 133 -0.09 20.96 -17.82
N GLN A 134 0.78 20.30 -17.03
CA GLN A 134 2.07 19.77 -17.49
C GLN A 134 1.90 18.74 -18.62
N LEU A 135 0.89 17.89 -18.54
CA LEU A 135 0.61 16.84 -19.53
C LEU A 135 -0.33 17.29 -20.66
N GLY A 136 -0.84 18.52 -20.61
CA GLY A 136 -1.80 19.05 -21.57
C GLY A 136 -3.05 18.18 -21.68
N LEU A 137 -3.62 17.76 -20.55
CA LEU A 137 -4.79 16.87 -20.51
C LEU A 137 -6.09 17.65 -20.65
N ASP A 138 -7.00 17.14 -21.48
CA ASP A 138 -8.39 17.59 -21.50
C ASP A 138 -9.18 16.92 -20.37
N ALA A 139 -10.22 17.61 -19.85
CA ALA A 139 -11.07 17.08 -18.80
C ALA A 139 -11.71 15.72 -19.14
N ARG A 140 -11.94 15.41 -20.43
CA ARG A 140 -12.47 14.11 -20.88
C ARG A 140 -11.49 12.95 -20.71
N GLU A 141 -10.20 13.25 -20.56
CA GLU A 141 -9.11 12.27 -20.41
C GLU A 141 -8.86 11.92 -18.95
N VAL A 142 -9.46 12.69 -18.03
CA VAL A 142 -9.27 12.56 -16.60
C VAL A 142 -10.54 12.06 -15.95
N VAL A 143 -10.41 11.05 -15.09
CA VAL A 143 -11.49 10.56 -14.22
C VAL A 143 -11.02 10.63 -12.79
N LEU A 144 -11.81 11.23 -11.91
CA LEU A 144 -11.57 11.22 -10.47
C LEU A 144 -12.42 10.13 -9.81
N ARG A 145 -11.79 9.25 -9.02
CA ARG A 145 -12.48 8.24 -8.21
C ARG A 145 -12.34 8.60 -6.73
N CYS A 146 -13.41 9.10 -6.12
CA CYS A 146 -13.43 9.39 -4.69
C CYS A 146 -13.07 8.13 -3.87
N HIS A 147 -12.37 8.34 -2.75
CA HIS A 147 -11.93 7.23 -1.91
C HIS A 147 -13.15 6.51 -1.31
N PRO A 148 -13.30 5.18 -1.44
CA PRO A 148 -14.49 4.45 -0.97
C PRO A 148 -14.80 4.67 0.51
N ASN A 149 -13.76 4.78 1.34
CA ASN A 149 -13.89 5.07 2.77
C ASN A 149 -14.66 6.36 3.10
N TRP A 150 -14.80 7.31 2.17
CA TRP A 150 -15.54 8.55 2.46
C TRP A 150 -17.05 8.38 2.48
N GLY A 151 -17.56 7.35 1.80
CA GLY A 151 -18.99 6.98 1.80
C GLY A 151 -19.37 6.09 2.97
N GLU A 152 -18.40 5.76 3.83
CA GLU A 152 -18.56 4.90 4.99
C GLU A 152 -18.56 5.75 6.27
N ARG A 153 -19.29 5.30 7.29
CA ARG A 153 -19.17 5.86 8.64
C ARG A 153 -18.01 5.18 9.38
N ILE A 154 -17.14 5.97 10.01
CA ILE A 154 -16.08 5.52 10.91
C ILE A 154 -16.28 6.20 12.26
N GLY A 155 -16.71 5.41 13.25
CA GLY A 155 -17.17 5.87 14.54
C GLY A 155 -18.28 6.90 14.39
N THR A 156 -18.00 8.13 14.80
CA THR A 156 -18.93 9.26 14.73
C THR A 156 -18.73 10.17 13.52
N GLN A 157 -17.71 9.92 12.70
CA GLN A 157 -17.33 10.77 11.57
C GLN A 157 -17.54 10.03 10.24
N ASP A 158 -17.66 10.81 9.16
CA ASP A 158 -17.67 10.32 7.78
C ASP A 158 -16.66 11.12 6.93
N GLY A 159 -16.55 10.78 5.64
CA GLY A 159 -15.68 11.50 4.71
C GLY A 159 -16.37 12.56 3.86
N HIS A 160 -17.60 13.00 4.22
CA HIS A 160 -18.41 13.86 3.35
C HIS A 160 -17.69 15.15 2.94
N ARG A 161 -16.95 15.79 3.86
CA ARG A 161 -16.17 17.00 3.55
C ARG A 161 -15.07 16.77 2.54
N SER A 162 -14.38 15.63 2.65
CA SER A 162 -13.34 15.23 1.70
C SER A 162 -13.94 14.96 0.33
N GLU A 163 -15.04 14.20 0.28
CA GLU A 163 -15.75 13.93 -0.97
C GLU A 163 -16.25 15.22 -1.63
N GLN A 164 -16.95 16.09 -0.88
CA GLN A 164 -17.43 17.37 -1.39
C GLN A 164 -16.30 18.23 -1.96
N HIS A 165 -15.15 18.29 -1.29
CA HIS A 165 -13.99 19.04 -1.76
C HIS A 165 -13.51 18.57 -3.15
N PHE A 166 -13.32 17.27 -3.35
CA PHE A 166 -12.85 16.73 -4.62
C PHE A 166 -13.92 16.73 -5.71
N THR A 167 -15.18 16.46 -5.36
CA THR A 167 -16.30 16.52 -6.32
C THR A 167 -16.52 17.93 -6.83
N GLU A 168 -16.47 18.95 -5.97
CA GLU A 168 -16.61 20.34 -6.38
C GLU A 168 -15.42 20.80 -7.24
N TRP A 169 -14.19 20.44 -6.86
CA TRP A 169 -12.99 20.71 -7.66
C TRP A 169 -13.08 20.09 -9.07
N ALA A 170 -13.52 18.82 -9.16
CA ALA A 170 -13.68 18.12 -10.43
C ALA A 170 -14.78 18.75 -11.29
N ARG A 171 -15.92 19.10 -10.68
CA ARG A 171 -17.05 19.75 -11.35
C ARG A 171 -16.64 21.07 -11.99
N GLN A 172 -15.86 21.89 -11.29
CA GLN A 172 -15.36 23.17 -11.81
C GLN A 172 -14.47 23.02 -13.05
N ARG A 173 -13.85 21.85 -13.25
CA ARG A 173 -12.98 21.53 -14.38
C ARG A 173 -13.66 20.68 -15.45
N GLY A 174 -14.92 20.31 -15.27
CA GLY A 174 -15.62 19.37 -16.16
C GLY A 174 -15.09 17.94 -16.10
N ILE A 175 -14.30 17.59 -15.08
CA ILE A 175 -13.75 16.25 -14.87
C ILE A 175 -14.86 15.32 -14.39
N HIS A 176 -14.91 14.11 -14.94
CA HIS A 176 -15.87 13.11 -14.47
C HIS A 176 -15.47 12.59 -13.09
N CYS A 177 -16.37 12.73 -12.11
CA CYS A 177 -16.15 12.31 -10.73
C CYS A 177 -17.03 11.10 -10.40
N ILE A 178 -16.42 10.00 -9.97
CA ILE A 178 -17.07 8.81 -9.47
C ILE A 178 -17.15 8.91 -7.94
N ALA A 179 -18.36 9.04 -7.41
CA ALA A 179 -18.64 9.21 -5.97
C ALA A 179 -18.12 8.05 -5.12
N SER A 180 -17.86 8.26 -3.83
CA SER A 180 -17.28 7.25 -2.94
C SER A 180 -18.16 6.00 -2.78
N THR A 181 -19.48 6.19 -2.83
CA THR A 181 -20.52 5.14 -2.71
C THR A 181 -20.83 4.42 -4.01
N ASP A 182 -20.28 4.89 -5.14
CA ASP A 182 -20.52 4.26 -6.44
C ASP A 182 -19.86 2.87 -6.50
N PRO A 183 -20.57 1.82 -6.97
CA PRO A 183 -20.07 0.45 -7.01
C PRO A 183 -19.00 0.20 -8.08
N ALA A 184 -18.58 1.19 -8.87
CA ALA A 184 -17.50 1.01 -9.84
C ALA A 184 -16.22 0.49 -9.18
N SER A 185 -15.67 -0.60 -9.73
CA SER A 185 -14.44 -1.21 -9.26
C SER A 185 -13.24 -0.30 -9.55
N THR A 186 -12.55 0.19 -8.51
CA THR A 186 -11.29 0.92 -8.68
C THR A 186 -10.27 0.08 -9.45
N LEU A 187 -10.22 -1.23 -9.19
CA LEU A 187 -9.37 -2.16 -9.93
C LEU A 187 -9.73 -2.23 -11.41
N GLY A 188 -11.02 -2.24 -11.74
CA GLY A 188 -11.49 -2.23 -13.13
C GLY A 188 -11.13 -0.94 -13.86
N LEU A 189 -11.17 0.20 -13.16
CA LEU A 189 -10.71 1.47 -13.70
C LEU A 189 -9.19 1.49 -13.93
N ILE A 190 -8.42 0.90 -12.99
CA ILE A 190 -6.96 0.73 -13.12
C ILE A 190 -6.61 -0.11 -14.35
N GLU A 191 -7.33 -1.21 -14.58
CA GLU A 191 -7.09 -2.08 -15.76
C GLU A 191 -7.27 -1.31 -17.08
N GLN A 192 -8.20 -0.36 -17.12
CA GLN A 192 -8.57 0.41 -18.31
C GLN A 192 -7.77 1.70 -18.53
N CYS A 193 -7.07 2.22 -17.51
CA CYS A 193 -6.34 3.48 -17.60
C CYS A 193 -4.94 3.29 -18.20
N ASP A 194 -4.34 4.40 -18.65
CA ASP A 194 -2.93 4.48 -19.06
C ASP A 194 -2.04 4.80 -17.85
N ALA A 195 -2.51 5.70 -17.00
CA ALA A 195 -1.82 6.14 -15.79
C ALA A 195 -2.80 6.31 -14.61
N VAL A 196 -2.29 6.01 -13.41
CA VAL A 196 -2.97 6.27 -12.14
C VAL A 196 -2.20 7.32 -11.36
N VAL A 197 -2.92 8.30 -10.82
CA VAL A 197 -2.36 9.36 -9.98
C VAL A 197 -2.81 9.11 -8.55
N VAL A 198 -1.84 8.99 -7.64
CA VAL A 198 -2.05 8.60 -6.25
C VAL A 198 -1.48 9.62 -5.27
N CYS A 199 -2.10 9.71 -4.10
CA CYS A 199 -1.63 10.51 -2.97
C CYS A 199 -1.21 9.59 -1.80
N GLY A 200 -0.29 8.66 -2.04
CA GLY A 200 0.16 7.69 -1.02
C GLY A 200 -0.78 6.49 -0.79
N GLY A 201 -1.85 6.37 -1.57
CA GLY A 201 -2.83 5.29 -1.43
C GLY A 201 -2.35 3.93 -1.96
N SER A 202 -3.00 2.85 -1.50
CA SER A 202 -2.64 1.47 -1.86
C SER A 202 -2.82 1.16 -3.34
N ALA A 203 -3.66 1.90 -4.07
CA ALA A 203 -3.94 1.74 -5.50
C ALA A 203 -2.67 1.70 -6.38
N ALA A 204 -1.56 2.27 -5.90
CA ALA A 204 -0.25 2.18 -6.51
C ALA A 204 0.24 0.73 -6.69
N LEU A 205 -0.08 -0.15 -5.73
CA LEU A 205 0.30 -1.55 -5.77
C LEU A 205 -0.46 -2.30 -6.88
N GLU A 206 -1.78 -2.13 -6.97
CA GLU A 206 -2.58 -2.77 -8.02
C GLU A 206 -2.26 -2.22 -9.41
N ALA A 207 -2.04 -0.91 -9.54
CA ALA A 207 -1.63 -0.31 -10.80
C ALA A 207 -0.22 -0.75 -11.21
N GLY A 208 0.73 -0.70 -10.27
CA GLY A 208 2.11 -1.05 -10.52
C GLY A 208 2.29 -2.51 -10.93
N VAL A 209 1.61 -3.46 -10.28
CA VAL A 209 1.74 -4.88 -10.64
C VAL A 209 1.20 -5.19 -12.05
N LEU A 210 0.23 -4.39 -12.52
CA LEU A 210 -0.30 -4.46 -13.88
C LEU A 210 0.58 -3.73 -14.91
N GLY A 211 1.72 -3.16 -14.48
CA GLY A 211 2.64 -2.39 -15.32
C GLY A 211 2.08 -1.03 -15.74
N LYS A 212 1.05 -0.52 -15.06
CA LYS A 212 0.48 0.81 -15.33
C LYS A 212 1.40 1.89 -14.79
N GLN A 213 1.45 3.04 -15.46
CA GLN A 213 2.19 4.17 -14.91
C GLN A 213 1.54 4.63 -13.60
N VAL A 214 2.33 4.71 -12.53
CA VAL A 214 1.91 5.25 -11.23
C VAL A 214 2.56 6.61 -11.06
N ILE A 215 1.77 7.67 -10.95
CA ILE A 215 2.24 9.05 -10.74
C ILE A 215 1.91 9.43 -9.29
N ALA A 216 2.93 9.67 -8.47
CA ALA A 216 2.75 9.97 -7.06
C ALA A 216 2.91 11.46 -6.79
N VAL A 217 1.85 12.11 -6.29
CA VAL A 217 1.84 13.56 -5.99
C VAL A 217 1.98 13.87 -4.50
N ALA A 218 2.24 12.87 -3.67
CA ALA A 218 2.44 13.01 -2.24
C ALA A 218 3.40 11.93 -1.71
N PRO A 219 4.00 12.13 -0.52
CA PRO A 219 4.80 11.10 0.14
C PRO A 219 4.06 9.77 0.29
N SER A 220 4.81 8.68 0.24
CA SER A 220 4.26 7.32 0.29
C SER A 220 5.28 6.32 0.83
N ASN A 221 4.82 5.19 1.32
CA ASN A 221 5.69 4.09 1.73
C ASN A 221 6.38 3.38 0.54
N TYR A 222 6.00 3.70 -0.70
CA TYR A 222 6.62 3.19 -1.93
C TYR A 222 7.52 4.21 -2.63
N GLN A 223 7.77 5.38 -2.03
CA GLN A 223 8.53 6.46 -2.69
C GLN A 223 9.97 6.08 -3.04
N GLN A 224 10.56 5.10 -2.35
CA GLN A 224 11.88 4.58 -2.67
C GLN A 224 11.86 3.34 -3.59
N ALA A 225 10.68 2.83 -3.96
CA ALA A 225 10.54 1.56 -4.68
C ALA A 225 10.95 1.62 -6.15
N GLY A 226 10.92 2.82 -6.75
CA GLY A 226 11.36 3.05 -8.13
C GLY A 226 10.36 2.69 -9.22
N PHE A 227 9.15 2.22 -8.88
CA PHE A 227 8.11 1.92 -9.87
C PHE A 227 7.18 3.12 -10.17
N GLN A 228 7.31 4.23 -9.44
CA GLN A 228 6.49 5.43 -9.62
C GLN A 228 7.23 6.52 -10.41
N SER A 229 6.46 7.35 -11.11
CA SER A 229 6.89 8.69 -11.56
C SER A 229 6.67 9.68 -10.43
N ASP A 230 7.75 10.30 -9.96
CA ASP A 230 7.70 11.26 -8.85
C ASP A 230 7.12 12.60 -9.31
N ALA A 231 6.02 13.02 -8.69
CA ALA A 231 5.34 14.29 -8.93
C ALA A 231 5.02 14.99 -7.60
N ASP A 232 5.72 14.63 -6.52
CA ASP A 232 5.49 15.09 -5.15
C ASP A 232 5.95 16.54 -4.91
N THR A 233 6.66 17.13 -5.88
CA THR A 233 7.11 18.52 -5.88
C THR A 233 6.87 19.19 -7.24
N PRO A 234 6.75 20.52 -7.28
CA PRO A 234 6.70 21.26 -8.54
C PRO A 234 7.91 21.04 -9.45
N ALA A 235 9.08 20.78 -8.88
CA ALA A 235 10.29 20.51 -9.65
C ALA A 235 10.22 19.15 -10.35
N ALA A 236 9.87 18.10 -9.60
CA ALA A 236 9.74 16.73 -10.11
C ALA A 236 8.60 16.60 -11.13
N MET A 237 7.50 17.34 -10.94
CA MET A 237 6.38 17.39 -11.88
C MET A 237 6.81 17.69 -13.32
N ARG A 238 7.82 18.54 -13.52
CA ARG A 238 8.27 18.94 -14.86
C ARG A 238 8.89 17.80 -15.67
N ASP A 239 9.36 16.75 -14.99
CA ASP A 239 9.99 15.59 -15.62
C ASP A 239 8.96 14.48 -15.91
N VAL A 240 7.69 14.67 -15.50
CA VAL A 240 6.62 13.71 -15.71
C VAL A 240 6.14 13.75 -17.16
N THR A 241 6.14 12.59 -17.80
CA THR A 241 5.58 12.35 -19.14
C THR A 241 4.68 11.13 -19.11
N LEU A 242 3.71 11.03 -20.03
CA LEU A 242 2.85 9.86 -20.11
C LEU A 242 3.52 8.71 -20.87
N HIS A 243 3.61 7.55 -20.24
CA HIS A 243 4.22 6.37 -20.85
C HIS A 243 3.44 5.85 -22.07
N CYS A 244 2.14 6.14 -22.17
CA CYS A 244 1.33 5.78 -23.34
C CYS A 244 1.64 6.60 -24.60
N GLU A 245 2.38 7.71 -24.46
CA GLU A 245 2.83 8.54 -25.59
C GLU A 245 4.21 8.12 -26.12
N LEU A 246 4.89 7.19 -25.43
CA LEU A 246 6.16 6.63 -25.86
C LEU A 246 5.97 5.60 -26.98
N ASP A 247 7.06 5.27 -27.67
CA ASP A 247 7.03 4.16 -28.62
C ASP A 247 6.69 2.83 -27.91
N ARG A 248 6.09 1.88 -28.65
CA ARG A 248 5.58 0.63 -28.08
C ARG A 248 6.66 -0.21 -27.38
N GLN A 249 7.90 -0.17 -27.85
CA GLN A 249 8.99 -0.93 -27.25
C GLN A 249 9.38 -0.32 -25.91
N THR A 250 9.52 1.00 -25.85
CA THR A 250 9.79 1.71 -24.60
C THR A 250 8.63 1.56 -23.61
N GLN A 251 7.39 1.67 -24.07
CA GLN A 251 6.20 1.46 -23.25
C GLN A 251 6.19 0.05 -22.62
N ALA A 252 6.41 -0.99 -23.42
CA ALA A 252 6.47 -2.38 -22.94
C ALA A 252 7.60 -2.58 -21.91
N ARG A 253 8.78 -2.01 -22.17
CA ARG A 253 9.92 -2.07 -21.24
C ARG A 253 9.60 -1.40 -19.91
N ARG A 254 8.99 -0.20 -19.94
CA ARG A 254 8.57 0.52 -18.72
C ARG A 254 7.51 -0.25 -17.95
N ALA A 255 6.51 -0.82 -18.63
CA ALA A 255 5.48 -1.62 -17.98
C ALA A 255 6.06 -2.84 -17.26
N ALA A 256 7.01 -3.55 -17.90
CA ALA A 256 7.70 -4.69 -17.31
C ALA A 256 8.57 -4.29 -16.10
N GLU A 257 9.28 -3.17 -16.20
CA GLU A 257 10.09 -2.61 -15.11
C GLU A 257 9.22 -2.23 -13.89
N ILE A 258 8.11 -1.52 -14.12
CA ILE A 258 7.15 -1.13 -13.08
C ILE A 258 6.59 -2.38 -12.39
N ALA A 259 6.12 -3.37 -13.15
CA ALA A 259 5.53 -4.59 -12.59
C ALA A 259 6.54 -5.35 -11.69
N ARG A 260 7.79 -5.46 -12.14
CA ARG A 260 8.86 -6.11 -11.39
C ARG A 260 9.20 -5.36 -10.10
N LEU A 261 9.43 -4.04 -10.19
CA LEU A 261 9.75 -3.22 -9.03
C LEU A 261 8.58 -3.20 -8.03
N THR A 262 7.34 -3.25 -8.51
CA THR A 262 6.15 -3.39 -7.68
C THR A 262 6.11 -4.74 -6.96
N LEU A 263 6.45 -5.83 -7.65
CA LEU A 263 6.52 -7.17 -7.03
C LEU A 263 7.60 -7.23 -5.92
N ARG A 264 8.77 -6.64 -6.16
CA ARG A 264 9.85 -6.54 -5.17
C ARG A 264 9.46 -5.66 -3.98
N PHE A 265 8.80 -4.55 -4.24
CA PHE A 265 8.23 -3.69 -3.21
C PHE A 265 7.20 -4.44 -2.36
N ALA A 266 6.27 -5.15 -3.00
CA ALA A 266 5.27 -5.95 -2.31
C ALA A 266 5.95 -6.97 -1.38
N TYR A 267 6.92 -7.74 -1.89
CA TYR A 267 7.66 -8.70 -1.08
C TYR A 267 8.35 -8.04 0.10
N THR A 268 8.99 -6.88 -0.12
CA THR A 268 9.68 -6.13 0.94
C THR A 268 8.69 -5.68 2.02
N MET A 269 7.53 -5.15 1.65
CA MET A 269 6.51 -4.71 2.60
C MET A 269 5.77 -5.84 3.32
N ILE A 270 5.72 -7.05 2.74
CA ILE A 270 5.06 -8.21 3.34
C ILE A 270 6.02 -8.98 4.24
N TYR A 271 7.27 -9.16 3.81
CA TYR A 271 8.20 -10.17 4.33
C TYR A 271 9.54 -9.64 4.82
N ARG A 272 9.89 -8.37 4.57
CA ARG A 272 11.18 -7.80 5.02
C ARG A 272 11.00 -6.71 6.05
N VAL A 273 10.04 -5.79 5.84
CA VAL A 273 9.73 -4.73 6.80
C VAL A 273 9.09 -5.33 8.06
N PRO A 274 8.01 -6.13 7.98
CA PRO A 274 7.50 -6.84 9.13
C PRO A 274 8.49 -7.86 9.67
N GLN A 275 8.57 -7.96 10.99
CA GLN A 275 9.38 -8.96 11.68
C GLN A 275 8.52 -10.15 12.08
N PHE A 276 9.13 -11.34 12.15
CA PHE A 276 8.49 -12.58 12.61
C PHE A 276 7.29 -13.02 11.75
N VAL A 277 7.35 -12.80 10.43
CA VAL A 277 6.21 -13.05 9.53
C VAL A 277 5.79 -14.52 9.54
N ASP A 278 6.75 -15.43 9.70
CA ASP A 278 6.47 -16.86 9.74
C ASP A 278 5.94 -17.34 11.10
N GLN A 279 6.19 -16.60 12.18
CA GLN A 279 5.81 -16.96 13.54
C GLN A 279 4.55 -16.24 14.04
N VAL A 280 4.23 -15.05 13.52
CA VAL A 280 3.05 -14.28 13.90
C VAL A 280 2.07 -14.24 12.74
N ARG A 281 1.01 -15.03 12.79
CA ARG A 281 0.01 -15.13 11.72
C ARG A 281 -1.29 -14.45 12.10
N CYS A 282 -1.75 -13.53 11.26
CA CYS A 282 -3.05 -12.92 11.42
C CYS A 282 -4.15 -13.92 11.04
N ILE A 283 -5.02 -14.22 12.01
CA ILE A 283 -6.29 -14.92 11.78
C ILE A 283 -7.36 -13.89 11.44
N THR A 284 -7.42 -12.81 12.22
CA THR A 284 -8.28 -11.64 12.00
C THR A 284 -7.51 -10.38 12.39
N THR A 285 -8.06 -9.22 12.08
CA THR A 285 -7.50 -7.91 12.45
C THR A 285 -7.22 -7.72 13.95
N THR A 286 -7.80 -8.58 14.81
CA THR A 286 -7.64 -8.56 16.26
C THR A 286 -7.11 -9.86 16.84
N ARG A 287 -6.93 -10.91 16.03
CA ARG A 287 -6.52 -12.25 16.47
C ARG A 287 -5.31 -12.73 15.70
N TYR A 288 -4.33 -13.19 16.46
CA TYR A 288 -3.07 -13.69 15.96
C TYR A 288 -2.82 -15.09 16.50
N GLU A 289 -2.28 -15.93 15.64
CA GLU A 289 -1.64 -17.18 15.98
C GLU A 289 -0.14 -16.92 16.15
N TYR A 290 0.43 -17.52 17.20
CA TYR A 290 1.86 -17.44 17.49
C TYR A 290 2.46 -18.84 17.35
N ARG A 291 3.60 -18.93 16.69
CA ARG A 291 4.30 -20.19 16.45
C ARG A 291 5.69 -20.17 17.06
N GLU A 292 6.21 -21.34 17.37
CA GLU A 292 7.55 -21.50 17.93
C GLU A 292 8.65 -21.17 16.90
N GLY A 293 9.85 -20.90 17.40
CA GLY A 293 11.05 -20.68 16.56
C GLY A 293 11.37 -19.21 16.25
N ALA A 294 10.69 -18.24 16.86
CA ALA A 294 11.06 -16.83 16.75
C ALA A 294 12.37 -16.55 17.50
N ASP A 295 13.29 -15.79 16.90
CA ASP A 295 14.53 -15.35 17.55
C ASP A 295 14.31 -14.05 18.35
N PRO A 296 14.30 -14.08 19.70
CA PRO A 296 14.10 -12.88 20.52
C PRO A 296 15.26 -11.88 20.43
N ALA A 297 16.44 -12.30 19.96
CA ALA A 297 17.57 -11.40 19.78
C ALA A 297 17.27 -10.29 18.77
N ARG A 298 16.37 -10.52 17.82
CA ARG A 298 15.93 -9.52 16.83
C ARG A 298 15.34 -8.26 17.47
N LEU A 299 14.40 -8.40 18.40
CA LEU A 299 13.83 -7.24 19.10
C LEU A 299 14.90 -6.50 19.91
N THR A 300 15.81 -7.27 20.52
CA THR A 300 16.93 -6.70 21.28
C THR A 300 17.85 -5.89 20.37
N GLU A 301 18.12 -6.39 19.17
CA GLU A 301 18.96 -5.71 18.19
C GLU A 301 18.30 -4.43 17.65
N LEU A 302 16.99 -4.46 17.36
CA LEU A 302 16.24 -3.26 16.97
C LEU A 302 16.33 -2.16 18.04
N LEU A 303 16.24 -2.54 19.33
CA LEU A 303 16.37 -1.61 20.45
C LEU A 303 17.80 -1.09 20.63
N ARG A 304 18.83 -1.86 20.24
CA ARG A 304 20.24 -1.48 20.41
C ARG A 304 20.77 -0.66 19.24
N SER A 305 20.54 -1.11 18.02
CA SER A 305 21.07 -0.49 16.80
C SER A 305 20.24 0.68 16.31
N ALA A 306 18.95 0.72 16.68
CA ALA A 306 17.95 1.60 16.11
C ALA A 306 17.78 1.45 14.57
N VAL A 307 18.20 0.32 14.00
CA VAL A 307 18.15 0.06 12.55
C VAL A 307 17.26 -1.14 12.27
N LEU A 308 16.27 -0.96 11.39
CA LEU A 308 15.46 -2.07 10.87
C LEU A 308 16.26 -2.89 9.85
N THR A 309 16.39 -4.18 10.10
CA THR A 309 16.95 -5.16 9.17
C THR A 309 15.86 -6.06 8.61
N ALA A 310 16.07 -6.58 7.39
CA ALA A 310 15.09 -7.42 6.73
C ALA A 310 14.84 -8.73 7.48
N ASP A 311 13.57 -9.11 7.65
CA ASP A 311 13.20 -10.38 8.27
C ASP A 311 13.68 -11.58 7.44
N ASP A 312 13.58 -11.47 6.11
CA ASP A 312 14.19 -12.38 5.12
C ASP A 312 15.32 -11.69 4.34
N SER A 313 16.55 -12.20 4.49
CA SER A 313 17.75 -11.73 3.79
C SER A 313 18.04 -12.47 2.47
N GLY A 314 17.21 -13.43 2.06
CA GLY A 314 17.37 -14.18 0.81
C GLY A 314 17.05 -13.34 -0.42
N TRP A 315 17.76 -13.61 -1.51
CA TRP A 315 17.54 -13.07 -2.85
C TRP A 315 18.13 -14.03 -3.91
N SER A 316 17.83 -13.80 -5.19
CA SER A 316 18.34 -14.60 -6.31
C SER A 316 19.35 -13.82 -7.14
N ASP A 317 20.37 -14.50 -7.67
CA ASP A 317 21.38 -13.88 -8.53
C ASP A 317 20.82 -13.33 -9.86
N ASP A 318 19.63 -13.77 -10.27
CA ASP A 318 18.97 -13.34 -11.50
C ASP A 318 17.45 -13.15 -11.35
N ALA A 319 16.82 -12.66 -12.42
CA ALA A 319 15.41 -12.32 -12.45
C ALA A 319 14.48 -13.46 -12.94
N SER A 320 15.00 -14.65 -13.24
CA SER A 320 14.24 -15.73 -13.89
C SER A 320 13.03 -16.20 -13.07
N GLY A 321 13.17 -16.26 -11.75
CA GLY A 321 12.08 -16.61 -10.84
C GLY A 321 10.96 -15.57 -10.82
N GLU A 322 11.30 -14.28 -11.01
CA GLU A 322 10.33 -13.20 -11.14
C GLU A 322 9.65 -13.22 -12.51
N ASP A 323 10.38 -13.52 -13.58
CA ASP A 323 9.87 -13.54 -14.96
C ASP A 323 8.69 -14.49 -15.10
N ALA A 324 8.84 -15.73 -14.63
CA ALA A 324 7.77 -16.74 -14.65
C ALA A 324 6.52 -16.32 -13.86
N VAL A 325 6.68 -15.54 -12.79
CA VAL A 325 5.56 -15.03 -11.98
C VAL A 325 4.90 -13.83 -12.67
N LEU A 326 5.70 -12.92 -13.22
CA LEU A 326 5.22 -11.74 -13.95
C LEU A 326 4.47 -12.13 -15.22
N GLU A 327 4.87 -13.20 -15.91
CA GLU A 327 4.12 -13.77 -17.05
C GLU A 327 2.70 -14.19 -16.64
N ARG A 328 2.55 -14.82 -15.48
CA ARG A 328 1.24 -15.24 -14.94
C ARG A 328 0.40 -14.06 -14.49
N ILE A 329 1.03 -13.03 -13.91
CA ILE A 329 0.36 -11.75 -13.62
C ILE A 329 -0.13 -11.09 -14.92
N ALA A 330 0.70 -11.06 -15.96
CA ALA A 330 0.32 -10.56 -17.27
C ALA A 330 -0.79 -11.41 -17.92
N ALA A 331 -0.89 -12.70 -17.61
CA ALA A 331 -2.01 -13.55 -18.03
C ALA A 331 -3.27 -13.40 -17.16
N ARG A 332 -3.21 -12.63 -16.05
CA ARG A 332 -4.28 -12.50 -15.05
C ARG A 332 -4.65 -13.85 -14.42
N ASP A 333 -3.68 -14.75 -14.30
CA ASP A 333 -3.85 -16.08 -13.73
C ASP A 333 -3.85 -16.06 -12.19
N TRP A 334 -4.77 -15.28 -11.62
CA TRP A 334 -4.80 -14.96 -10.19
C TRP A 334 -5.03 -16.18 -9.30
N ASN A 335 -5.88 -17.11 -9.71
CA ASN A 335 -6.15 -18.32 -8.92
C ASN A 335 -4.89 -19.16 -8.77
N SER A 336 -4.20 -19.39 -9.88
CA SER A 336 -2.97 -20.17 -9.89
C SER A 336 -1.85 -19.49 -9.07
N LEU A 337 -1.74 -18.16 -9.12
CA LEU A 337 -0.80 -17.39 -8.29
C LEU A 337 -1.12 -17.51 -6.80
N LEU A 338 -2.41 -17.49 -6.45
CA LEU A 338 -2.86 -17.69 -5.07
C LEU A 338 -2.55 -19.11 -4.58
N ASP A 339 -2.81 -20.12 -5.39
CA ASP A 339 -2.59 -21.54 -5.05
C ASP A 339 -1.09 -21.90 -5.00
N GLY A 340 -0.28 -21.23 -5.82
CA GLY A 340 1.18 -21.42 -5.87
C GLY A 340 1.92 -20.75 -4.71
N ALA A 341 1.27 -19.88 -3.94
CA ALA A 341 1.85 -19.30 -2.73
C ALA A 341 1.91 -20.38 -1.64
N THR A 342 3.10 -20.93 -1.42
CA THR A 342 3.31 -22.01 -0.47
C THR A 342 2.99 -21.54 0.95
N ALA A 343 2.20 -22.34 1.68
CA ALA A 343 2.02 -22.14 3.10
C ALA A 343 3.38 -22.34 3.81
N PRO A 344 3.70 -21.53 4.83
CA PRO A 344 4.87 -21.76 5.66
C PRO A 344 4.85 -23.18 6.23
N SER A 345 6.03 -23.73 6.51
CA SER A 345 6.18 -24.99 7.21
C SER A 345 5.38 -24.98 8.52
N VAL A 346 4.75 -26.11 8.83
CA VAL A 346 3.94 -26.27 10.03
C VAL A 346 4.89 -26.28 11.24
N THR A 347 4.99 -25.15 11.91
CA THR A 347 5.63 -25.02 13.21
C THR A 347 4.59 -25.17 14.32
N ALA A 348 5.02 -25.70 15.47
CA ALA A 348 4.15 -25.89 16.62
C ALA A 348 3.59 -24.54 17.11
N LEU A 349 2.34 -24.55 17.57
CA LEU A 349 1.68 -23.36 18.11
C LEU A 349 2.20 -23.05 19.51
N SER A 350 2.57 -21.80 19.74
CA SER A 350 2.95 -21.29 21.04
C SER A 350 1.73 -20.63 21.73
N PRO A 351 1.27 -21.14 22.88
CA PRO A 351 0.08 -20.61 23.54
C PRO A 351 0.39 -19.30 24.27
N VAL A 352 0.14 -18.17 23.61
CA VAL A 352 0.17 -16.84 24.26
C VAL A 352 -1.20 -16.59 24.89
N LYS A 353 -1.26 -16.61 26.23
CA LYS A 353 -2.49 -16.34 27.00
C LYS A 353 -2.30 -15.10 27.87
N ARG A 354 -3.31 -14.22 27.89
CA ARG A 354 -3.38 -13.17 28.90
C ARG A 354 -3.37 -13.77 30.31
N ARG A 355 -2.81 -13.02 31.26
CA ARG A 355 -2.92 -13.32 32.70
C ARG A 355 -4.40 -13.43 33.06
N TRP A 356 -4.73 -14.28 34.04
CA TRP A 356 -6.12 -14.71 34.30
C TRP A 356 -7.12 -13.56 34.47
N LEU A 357 -6.72 -12.48 35.17
CA LEU A 357 -7.52 -11.26 35.37
C LEU A 357 -7.88 -10.53 34.07
N PHE A 358 -7.06 -10.67 33.02
CA PHE A 358 -7.26 -9.98 31.74
C PHE A 358 -7.89 -10.88 30.68
N ARG A 359 -8.13 -12.17 30.95
CA ARG A 359 -8.80 -13.08 30.01
C ARG A 359 -10.23 -12.63 29.63
N PRO A 360 -11.03 -12.01 30.52
CA PRO A 360 -12.35 -11.51 30.14
C PRO A 360 -12.31 -10.44 29.04
N ILE A 361 -11.20 -9.68 28.91
CA ILE A 361 -11.05 -8.63 27.89
C ILE A 361 -11.19 -9.23 26.48
N ASP A 362 -10.57 -10.38 26.24
CA ASP A 362 -10.63 -11.02 24.92
C ASP A 362 -12.07 -11.48 24.61
N ARG A 363 -12.79 -12.02 25.60
CA ARG A 363 -14.22 -12.41 25.44
C ARG A 363 -15.10 -11.20 25.13
N ILE A 364 -14.90 -10.08 25.83
CA ILE A 364 -15.64 -8.83 25.60
C ILE A 364 -15.32 -8.29 24.20
N ARG A 365 -14.04 -8.26 23.82
CA ARG A 365 -13.61 -7.82 22.48
C ARG A 365 -14.14 -8.72 21.37
N GLU A 366 -14.21 -10.03 21.59
CA GLU A 366 -14.73 -10.99 20.61
C GLU A 366 -16.25 -10.89 20.44
N ALA A 367 -16.96 -10.48 21.49
CA ALA A 367 -18.40 -10.22 21.45
C ALA A 367 -18.73 -8.86 20.80
N MET A 368 -17.75 -7.95 20.73
CA MET A 368 -17.91 -6.68 20.03
C MET A 368 -17.70 -6.87 18.52
N PRO A 369 -18.45 -6.14 17.69
CA PRO A 369 -18.26 -6.17 16.26
C PRO A 369 -16.86 -5.67 15.85
N ARG A 370 -16.41 -6.14 14.68
CA ARG A 370 -15.03 -5.92 14.18
C ARG A 370 -14.96 -4.59 13.44
N GLY A 371 -14.22 -3.62 13.97
CA GLY A 371 -14.39 -2.23 13.49
C GLY A 371 -15.82 -1.75 13.81
N ASP A 372 -16.28 -0.66 13.20
CA ASP A 372 -17.65 -0.18 13.38
C ASP A 372 -18.69 -1.05 12.63
N LEU A 373 -18.63 -2.38 12.77
CA LEU A 373 -19.63 -3.31 12.21
C LEU A 373 -20.79 -3.59 13.16
#